data_AF-A0A0Q5BUB8-F1
#
_entry.id   AF-A0A0Q5BUB8-F1
#
_cell.length_a   1.000
_cell.length_b   1.000
_cell.length_c   1.000
_cell.angle_alpha   90.00
_cell.angle_beta   90.00
_cell.angle_gamma   90.00
#
_symmetry.space_group_name_H-M   'P 1'
#
loop_
_entity.id
_entity.type
_entity.pdbx_description
1 polymer ?
#
loop_
_entity_poly.entity_id
_entity_poly.type
_entity_poly.pdbx_seq_one_letter_code
_entity_poly.pdbx_strand_id
1 'polypeptide(L)'
;MASVTVSYDDVETRALGFDLGSRFTKAQVETQITDAVDDADGLWGSKIEERLTSGRLTANRYKRVIADAVLRVLRNPEGYTSENDGSYGYGKRADVASGSLFFTDSDRERLTGSASGMIPGTVRMSLDQRIH
;
A
#
# COMPACT_ATOMS: atom_id res chain seq x y z
N MET A 1 -0.12 -22.39 -1.28
CA MET A 1 -0.33 -20.94 -1.18
C MET A 1 0.37 -20.45 0.08
N ALA A 2 1.37 -19.59 -0.05
CA ALA A 2 1.99 -18.95 1.11
C ALA A 2 1.03 -17.84 1.58
N SER A 3 0.03 -18.20 2.38
CA SER A 3 -0.83 -17.21 3.01
C SER A 3 0.02 -16.45 4.03
N VAL A 4 0.40 -15.21 3.68
CA VAL A 4 1.12 -14.33 4.60
C VAL A 4 0.10 -13.70 5.52
N THR A 5 -0.01 -14.19 6.74
CA THR A 5 -0.90 -13.61 7.74
C THR A 5 -0.31 -12.34 8.33
N VAL A 6 -1.12 -11.28 8.40
CA VAL A 6 -0.82 -10.01 9.10
C VAL A 6 -1.61 -10.02 10.41
N SER A 7 -0.95 -9.72 11.53
CA SER A 7 -1.59 -9.71 12.86
C SER A 7 -1.60 -8.32 13.49
N TYR A 8 -2.35 -8.15 14.58
CA TYR A 8 -2.32 -6.93 15.39
C TYR A 8 -0.90 -6.53 15.81
N ASP A 9 -0.07 -7.50 16.22
CA ASP A 9 1.31 -7.28 16.67
C ASP A 9 2.21 -6.70 15.55
N ASP A 10 1.99 -7.13 14.31
CA ASP A 10 2.68 -6.58 13.13
C ASP A 10 2.35 -5.09 12.93
N VAL A 11 1.11 -4.69 13.19
CA VAL A 11 0.66 -3.30 13.07
C VAL A 11 1.14 -2.47 14.25
N GLU A 12 1.03 -2.99 15.47
CA GLU A 12 1.45 -2.33 16.71
C GLU A 12 2.96 -2.03 16.72
N THR A 13 3.79 -3.00 16.33
CA THR A 13 5.24 -2.82 16.21
C THR A 13 5.61 -1.69 15.24
N ARG A 14 4.76 -1.43 14.24
CA ARG A 14 4.96 -0.41 13.19
C ARG A 14 4.26 0.91 13.47
N ALA A 15 3.51 1.00 14.57
CA ALA A 15 2.70 2.17 14.90
C ALA A 15 3.55 3.43 15.25
N LEU A 16 4.87 3.30 15.41
CA LEU A 16 5.84 4.39 15.63
C LEU A 16 5.37 5.42 16.68
N GLY A 17 5.00 4.94 17.87
CA GLY A 17 4.52 5.78 18.98
C GLY A 17 3.04 6.15 18.92
N PHE A 18 2.30 5.68 17.92
CA PHE A 18 0.84 5.71 17.92
C PHE A 18 0.32 4.58 18.82
N ASP A 19 -0.25 4.96 19.96
CA ASP A 19 -0.85 4.01 20.89
C ASP A 19 -2.21 3.53 20.36
N LEU A 20 -2.22 2.32 19.78
CA LEU A 20 -3.42 1.68 19.25
C LEU A 20 -4.37 1.28 20.37
N GLY A 21 -3.84 0.70 21.45
CA GLY A 21 -4.63 0.12 22.54
C GLY A 21 -5.43 1.15 23.34
N SER A 22 -5.00 2.41 23.36
CA SER A 22 -5.79 3.48 24.00
C SER A 22 -6.91 4.05 23.13
N ARG A 23 -6.84 3.89 21.81
CA ARG A 23 -7.80 4.49 20.87
C ARG A 23 -8.75 3.49 20.22
N PHE A 24 -8.30 2.25 20.03
CA PHE A 24 -9.04 1.21 19.34
C PHE A 24 -8.92 -0.10 20.10
N THR A 25 -9.98 -0.91 20.05
CA THR A 25 -9.90 -2.28 20.52
C THR A 25 -9.09 -3.13 19.55
N LYS A 26 -8.42 -4.17 20.06
CA LYS A 26 -7.71 -5.15 19.23
C LYS A 26 -8.61 -5.72 18.12
N ALA A 27 -9.87 -6.02 18.44
CA ALA A 27 -10.84 -6.53 17.47
C ALA A 27 -11.10 -5.54 16.32
N GLN A 28 -11.23 -4.23 16.60
CA GLN A 28 -11.40 -3.22 15.55
C GLN A 28 -10.18 -3.12 14.64
N VAL A 29 -8.98 -3.21 15.20
CA VAL A 29 -7.74 -3.20 14.42
C VAL A 29 -7.63 -4.47 13.57
N GLU A 30 -7.99 -5.64 14.12
CA GLU A 30 -8.02 -6.90 13.37
C GLU A 30 -9.03 -6.87 12.22
N THR A 31 -10.22 -6.31 12.42
CA THR A 31 -11.18 -6.09 11.34
C THR A 31 -10.59 -5.23 10.24
N GLN A 32 -9.93 -4.12 10.57
CA GLN A 32 -9.29 -3.26 9.57
C GLN A 32 -8.15 -3.96 8.83
N ILE A 33 -7.41 -4.85 9.49
CA ILE A 33 -6.40 -5.69 8.84
C ILE A 33 -7.06 -6.64 7.83
N THR A 34 -8.18 -7.27 8.20
CA THR A 34 -8.93 -8.16 7.30
C THR A 34 -9.44 -7.39 6.08
N ASP A 35 -10.09 -6.25 6.30
CA ASP A 35 -10.59 -5.41 5.21
C ASP A 35 -9.46 -4.98 4.26
N ALA A 36 -8.30 -4.59 4.82
CA ALA A 36 -7.12 -4.23 4.03
C ALA A 36 -6.60 -5.38 3.16
N VAL A 37 -6.58 -6.60 3.71
CA VAL A 37 -6.13 -7.80 2.98
C VAL A 37 -7.13 -8.13 1.88
N ASP A 38 -8.42 -8.13 2.17
CA ASP A 38 -9.47 -8.42 1.20
C ASP A 38 -9.46 -7.42 0.04
N ASP A 39 -9.25 -6.13 0.33
CA ASP A 39 -9.10 -5.10 -0.70
C ASP A 39 -7.84 -5.31 -1.55
N ALA A 40 -6.70 -5.62 -0.93
CA ALA A 40 -5.45 -5.86 -1.65
C ALA A 40 -5.55 -7.10 -2.56
N ASP A 41 -6.20 -8.16 -2.07
CA ASP A 41 -6.42 -9.40 -2.82
C ASP A 41 -7.45 -9.20 -3.94
N GLY A 42 -8.53 -8.44 -3.69
CA GLY A 42 -9.54 -8.09 -4.69
C GLY A 42 -8.97 -7.22 -5.83
N LEU A 43 -8.02 -6.33 -5.53
CA LEU A 43 -7.40 -5.46 -6.52
C LEU A 43 -6.24 -6.12 -7.26
N TRP A 44 -5.37 -6.85 -6.55
CA TRP A 44 -4.07 -7.29 -7.05
C TRP A 44 -3.66 -8.72 -6.64
N GLY A 45 -4.57 -9.53 -6.09
CA GLY A 45 -4.27 -10.85 -5.53
C GLY A 45 -3.44 -11.74 -6.44
N SER A 46 -3.78 -11.83 -7.74
CA SER A 46 -3.00 -12.63 -8.69
C SER A 46 -1.54 -12.17 -8.84
N LYS A 47 -1.29 -10.85 -8.78
CA LYS A 47 0.06 -10.29 -8.91
C LYS A 47 0.85 -10.41 -7.62
N ILE A 48 0.17 -10.28 -6.48
CA ILE A 48 0.75 -10.47 -5.16
C ILE A 48 1.18 -11.94 -5.01
N GLU A 49 0.32 -12.89 -5.36
CA GLU A 49 0.60 -14.32 -5.32
C GLU A 49 1.79 -14.70 -6.22
N GLU A 50 1.82 -14.20 -7.46
CA GLU A 50 2.93 -14.40 -8.40
C GLU A 50 4.26 -13.96 -7.75
N ARG A 51 4.28 -12.79 -7.13
CA ARG A 51 5.51 -12.20 -6.56
C ARG A 51 5.93 -12.81 -5.24
N LEU A 52 4.97 -13.24 -4.41
CA LEU A 52 5.24 -14.02 -3.20
C LEU A 52 5.88 -15.37 -3.58
N THR A 53 5.30 -16.05 -4.56
CA THR A 53 5.79 -17.34 -5.06
C THR A 53 7.16 -17.21 -5.70
N SER A 54 7.40 -16.14 -6.46
CA SER A 54 8.69 -15.89 -7.10
C SER A 54 9.74 -15.30 -6.14
N GLY A 55 9.41 -15.04 -4.87
CA GLY A 55 10.28 -14.37 -3.89
C GLY A 55 10.59 -12.89 -4.20
N ARG A 56 9.91 -12.27 -5.17
CA ARG A 56 10.08 -10.85 -5.53
C ARG A 56 9.36 -9.91 -4.55
N LEU A 57 8.39 -10.44 -3.83
CA LEU A 57 7.73 -9.81 -2.69
C LEU A 57 8.03 -10.66 -1.46
N THR A 58 8.68 -10.06 -0.46
CA THR A 58 8.93 -10.74 0.81
C THR A 58 7.71 -10.61 1.73
N ALA A 59 7.49 -11.61 2.60
CA ALA A 59 6.40 -11.57 3.59
C ALA A 59 6.46 -10.32 4.48
N ASN A 60 7.67 -9.88 4.87
CA ASN A 60 7.85 -8.65 5.65
C ASN A 60 7.44 -7.40 4.86
N ARG A 61 7.78 -7.32 3.56
CA ARG A 61 7.34 -6.19 2.71
C ARG A 61 5.82 -6.16 2.56
N TYR A 62 5.20 -7.32 2.37
CA TYR A 62 3.73 -7.44 2.32
C TYR A 62 3.09 -6.95 3.63
N LYS A 63 3.48 -7.51 4.78
CA LYS A 63 3.01 -7.11 6.12
C LYS A 63 3.15 -5.61 6.37
N ARG A 64 4.29 -5.04 5.96
CA ARG A 64 4.55 -3.59 6.10
C ARG A 64 3.54 -2.75 5.33
N VAL A 65 3.25 -3.10 4.08
CA VAL A 65 2.32 -2.31 3.25
C VAL A 65 0.91 -2.36 3.83
N ILE A 66 0.44 -3.54 4.24
CA ILE A 66 -0.87 -3.69 4.88
C ILE A 66 -0.93 -2.89 6.20
N ALA A 67 0.09 -3.00 7.05
CA ALA A 67 0.16 -2.25 8.30
C ALA A 67 0.16 -0.73 8.07
N ASP A 68 0.92 -0.23 7.08
CA ASP A 68 0.95 1.19 6.75
C ASP A 68 -0.42 1.70 6.26
N ALA A 69 -1.15 0.89 5.49
CA ALA A 69 -2.52 1.22 5.03
C ALA A 69 -3.50 1.28 6.22
N VAL A 70 -3.49 0.27 7.09
CA VAL A 70 -4.33 0.24 8.30
C VAL A 70 -4.02 1.42 9.22
N LEU A 71 -2.74 1.71 9.47
CA LEU A 71 -2.34 2.84 10.32
C LEU A 71 -2.80 4.18 9.73
N ARG A 72 -2.87 4.34 8.41
CA ARG A 72 -3.41 5.57 7.80
C ARG A 72 -4.89 5.76 8.12
N VAL A 73 -5.69 4.71 8.00
CA VAL A 73 -7.12 4.74 8.33
C VAL A 73 -7.30 5.02 9.82
N LEU A 74 -6.58 4.30 10.69
CA LEU A 74 -6.68 4.47 12.14
C LEU A 74 -6.18 5.84 12.63
N ARG A 75 -5.22 6.46 11.94
CA ARG A 75 -4.75 7.82 12.26
C ARG A 75 -5.67 8.93 11.75
N ASN A 76 -6.44 8.68 10.69
CA ASN A 76 -7.40 9.63 10.14
C ASN A 76 -8.78 8.97 9.94
N PRO A 77 -9.45 8.53 11.02
CA PRO A 77 -10.71 7.79 10.93
C PRO A 77 -11.87 8.64 10.36
N GLU A 78 -11.82 9.96 10.52
CA GLU A 78 -12.84 10.89 10.00
C GLU A 78 -12.56 11.36 8.57
N GLY A 79 -11.45 10.94 7.96
CA GLY A 79 -11.16 11.23 6.56
C GLY A 79 -10.98 12.71 6.24
N TYR A 80 -10.48 13.53 7.19
CA TYR A 80 -10.24 14.94 6.91
C TYR A 80 -9.26 15.08 5.73
N THR A 81 -9.81 15.52 4.61
CA THR A 81 -9.06 16.04 3.47
C THR A 81 -8.74 17.49 3.82
N SER A 82 -7.61 17.73 4.49
CA SER A 82 -7.17 19.11 4.67
C SER A 82 -6.99 19.76 3.30
N GLU A 83 -7.74 20.82 3.02
CA GLU A 83 -7.84 21.55 1.74
C GLU A 83 -6.53 22.29 1.33
N ASN A 84 -5.35 21.82 1.74
CA ASN A 84 -4.10 22.55 1.54
C ASN A 84 -2.92 21.76 0.94
N ASP A 85 -3.10 20.53 0.45
CA ASP A 85 -1.99 19.81 -0.21
C ASP A 85 -2.30 19.47 -1.67
N GLY A 86 -2.03 20.45 -2.53
CA GLY A 86 -2.24 20.43 -3.98
C GLY A 86 -1.28 19.53 -4.77
N SER A 87 -1.06 18.28 -4.36
CA SER A 87 -0.28 17.34 -5.19
C SER A 87 -0.47 15.84 -4.96
N TYR A 88 -1.59 15.39 -4.39
CA TYR A 88 -1.90 13.94 -4.35
C TYR A 88 -2.70 13.52 -5.60
N GLY A 89 -1.99 12.81 -6.50
CA GLY A 89 -2.49 12.29 -7.76
C GLY A 89 -3.71 11.36 -7.62
N TYR A 90 -4.61 11.54 -8.58
CA TYR A 90 -5.92 10.92 -8.72
C TYR A 90 -5.87 9.43 -9.10
N GLY A 91 -6.75 8.63 -8.48
CA GLY A 91 -7.13 7.31 -8.95
C GLY A 91 -8.23 6.67 -8.12
N LYS A 92 -9.49 7.07 -8.38
CA LYS A 92 -10.77 6.67 -7.74
C LYS A 92 -11.13 7.36 -6.42
N ARG A 93 -11.63 8.60 -6.53
CA ARG A 93 -12.52 9.20 -5.52
C ARG A 93 -13.96 9.08 -5.99
N ALA A 94 -14.77 8.30 -5.28
CA ALA A 94 -16.22 8.43 -5.27
C ALA A 94 -16.85 7.97 -3.92
N ASP A 95 -16.16 7.16 -3.11
CA ASP A 95 -16.69 6.63 -1.85
C ASP A 95 -15.89 7.09 -0.61
N VAL A 96 -15.47 8.37 -0.57
CA VAL A 96 -14.67 8.94 0.53
C VAL A 96 -15.54 9.33 1.75
N ALA A 97 -16.80 8.86 1.80
CA ALA A 97 -17.72 9.16 2.90
C ALA A 97 -17.95 7.97 3.88
N SER A 98 -17.27 6.84 3.71
CA SER A 98 -17.52 5.62 4.51
C SER A 98 -16.35 5.11 5.37
N GLY A 99 -15.26 5.87 5.55
CA GLY A 99 -14.07 5.35 6.24
C GLY A 99 -13.29 4.32 5.41
N SER A 100 -13.43 4.40 4.07
CA SER A 100 -12.84 3.46 3.11
C SER A 100 -11.31 3.44 3.21
N LEU A 101 -10.76 2.23 3.27
CA LEU A 101 -9.34 1.97 3.25
C LEU A 101 -8.79 2.25 1.84
N PHE A 102 -7.81 3.16 1.73
CA PHE A 102 -7.23 3.54 0.44
C PHE A 102 -5.75 3.12 0.36
N PHE A 103 -5.41 2.34 -0.67
CA PHE A 103 -4.03 2.06 -1.04
C PHE A 103 -3.48 3.15 -1.96
N THR A 104 -2.27 3.63 -1.66
CA THR A 104 -1.60 4.63 -2.52
C THR A 104 -0.92 3.96 -3.73
N ASP A 105 -0.60 4.74 -4.77
CA ASP A 105 0.17 4.25 -5.91
C ASP A 105 1.52 3.62 -5.49
N SER A 106 2.16 4.17 -4.45
CA SER A 106 3.39 3.61 -3.88
C SER A 106 3.15 2.26 -3.21
N ASP A 107 2.00 2.06 -2.57
CA ASP A 107 1.64 0.78 -1.95
C ASP A 107 1.38 -0.27 -3.03
N ARG A 108 0.61 0.11 -4.06
CA ARG A 108 0.43 -0.73 -5.26
C ARG A 108 1.77 -1.10 -5.88
N GLU A 109 2.67 -0.15 -6.10
CA GLU A 109 3.98 -0.42 -6.71
C GLU A 109 4.81 -1.38 -5.85
N ARG A 110 4.79 -1.24 -4.52
CA ARG A 110 5.50 -2.15 -3.61
C ARG A 110 4.94 -3.57 -3.66
N LEU A 111 3.62 -3.71 -3.77
CA LEU A 111 2.92 -4.99 -3.85
C LEU A 111 3.09 -5.65 -5.22
N THR A 112 2.79 -4.93 -6.29
CA THR A 112 2.74 -5.44 -7.67
C THR A 112 4.07 -5.34 -8.42
N GLY A 113 5.00 -4.50 -7.95
CA GLY A 113 6.23 -4.15 -8.68
C GLY A 113 5.99 -3.43 -10.00
N SER A 114 4.76 -3.01 -10.28
CA SER A 114 4.42 -2.24 -11.47
C SER A 114 4.54 -0.76 -11.11
N ALA A 115 5.64 -0.14 -11.51
CA ALA A 115 5.70 1.31 -11.54
C ALA A 115 4.53 1.80 -12.40
N SER A 116 3.67 2.66 -11.84
CA SER A 116 2.69 3.39 -12.67
C SER A 116 3.51 4.03 -13.77
N GLY A 117 3.14 3.81 -15.03
CA GLY A 117 3.97 4.10 -16.20
C GLY A 117 4.52 5.53 -16.24
N MET A 118 5.65 5.74 -15.58
CA MET A 118 6.66 6.70 -15.97
C MET A 118 7.83 5.85 -16.40
N ILE A 119 7.94 5.63 -17.71
CA ILE A 119 9.15 5.07 -18.31
C ILE A 119 10.28 6.02 -17.91
N PRO A 120 11.25 5.63 -17.04
CA PRO A 120 12.40 6.45 -16.76
C PRO A 120 13.26 6.36 -18.01
N GLY A 121 13.16 7.37 -18.88
CA GLY A 121 14.05 7.62 -20.00
C GLY A 121 14.41 6.38 -20.84
N THR A 122 13.65 6.13 -21.91
CA THR A 122 14.30 5.67 -23.13
C THR A 122 15.24 6.77 -23.59
N VAL A 123 16.43 6.86 -22.99
CA VAL A 123 17.53 7.62 -23.58
C VAL A 123 17.88 6.87 -24.84
N ARG A 124 17.36 7.33 -25.99
CA ARG A 124 17.99 7.04 -27.27
C ARG A 124 19.36 7.70 -27.22
N MET A 125 20.36 7.01 -26.71
CA MET A 125 21.75 7.32 -27.04
C MET A 125 21.89 7.00 -28.53
N SER A 126 21.69 8.03 -29.37
CA SER A 126 22.21 8.01 -30.73
C SER A 126 23.72 7.92 -30.61
N LEU A 127 24.26 6.74 -30.89
CA LEU A 127 25.69 6.57 -31.10
C LEU A 127 26.03 7.23 -32.44
N ASP A 128 26.37 8.52 -32.41
CA ASP A 128 27.01 9.17 -33.56
C ASP A 128 28.45 8.62 -33.63
N GLN A 129 28.60 7.47 -34.29
CA GLN A 129 29.90 7.06 -34.82
C GLN A 129 30.21 7.96 -36.02
N ARG A 130 30.84 9.11 -35.75
CA ARG A 130 31.63 9.80 -36.77
C ARG A 130 33.09 9.46 -36.60
N ILE A 131 33.46 8.42 -37.35
CA ILE A 131 34.79 8.21 -37.88
C ILE A 131 35.00 9.27 -38.97
N HIS A 132 35.92 10.21 -38.78
CA HIS A 132 36.89 10.74 -39.76
C HIS A 132 37.79 11.77 -39.10
#